data_AF-A0A645FBU5-F1
#
_entry.id   AF-A0A645FBU5-F1
#
_cell.length_a   1.000
_cell.length_b   1.000
_cell.length_c   1.000
_cell.angle_alpha   90.00
_cell.angle_beta   90.00
_cell.angle_gamma   90.00
#
_symmetry.space_group_name_H-M   'P 1'
#
loop_
_entity.id
_entity.type
_entity.pdbx_description
1 polymer ?
#
loop_
_entity_poly.entity_id
_entity_poly.type
_entity_poly.pdbx_seq_one_letter_code
_entity_poly.pdbx_strand_id
1 'polypeptide(L)' 'MELRGGETIIFNLGDIKAKWQLSKIDGKLVKIFDENGTYKQMPYDNFMELLEKGFAEIYKDTEIEDMG' A
#
# COMPACT_ATOMS: atom_id res chain seq x y z
N MET A 1 -8.95 9.67 0.40
CA MET A 1 -8.60 8.44 1.11
C MET A 1 -7.54 8.79 2.16
N GLU A 2 -7.77 8.52 3.44
CA GLU A 2 -6.73 8.70 4.46
C GLU A 2 -5.92 7.40 4.55
N LEU A 3 -4.63 7.49 4.22
CA LEU A 3 -3.71 6.35 4.22
C LEU A 3 -2.90 6.37 5.51
N ARG A 4 -2.85 5.24 6.20
CA ARG A 4 -2.22 5.09 7.51
C ARG A 4 -1.18 3.98 7.45
N GLY A 5 -0.06 4.17 8.17
CA GLY A 5 0.96 3.14 8.27
C GLY A 5 0.37 1.82 8.81
N GLY A 6 0.80 0.70 8.24
CA GLY A 6 0.33 -0.65 8.55
C GLY A 6 -0.55 -1.29 7.48
N GLU A 7 -1.10 -0.50 6.56
CA GLU A 7 -1.97 -0.99 5.48
C GLU A 7 -1.24 -1.91 4.50
N THR A 8 -1.94 -2.92 3.99
CA THR A 8 -1.41 -3.78 2.92
C THR A 8 -1.68 -3.14 1.56
N ILE A 9 -0.68 -3.11 0.70
CA ILE A 9 -0.77 -2.68 -0.69
C ILE A 9 -0.57 -3.90 -1.59
N ILE A 10 -1.50 -4.14 -2.51
CA ILE A 10 -1.36 -5.15 -3.55
C ILE A 10 -1.01 -4.44 -4.85
N PHE A 11 0.18 -4.69 -5.38
CA PHE A 11 0.58 -4.20 -6.70
C PHE A 11 0.26 -5.23 -7.78
N ASN A 12 -0.43 -4.80 -8.82
CA ASN A 12 -0.74 -5.60 -10.01
C ASN A 12 0.37 -5.39 -11.06
N LEU A 13 1.37 -6.28 -11.07
CA LEU A 13 2.53 -6.23 -11.98
C LEU A 13 2.30 -7.19 -13.17
N GLY A 14 1.26 -6.92 -13.95
CA GLY A 14 0.82 -7.81 -15.03
C GLY A 14 0.13 -9.05 -14.45
N ASP A 15 0.69 -10.24 -14.70
CA ASP A 15 0.13 -11.51 -14.21
C ASP A 15 0.48 -11.82 -12.75
N ILE A 16 1.33 -11.00 -12.13
CA ILE A 16 1.81 -11.20 -10.76
C ILE A 16 1.20 -10.14 -9.85
N LYS A 17 0.68 -10.58 -8.71
CA LYS A 17 0.31 -9.71 -7.59
C LYS A 17 1.42 -9.75 -6.55
N ALA A 18 1.91 -8.58 -6.14
CA ALA A 18 2.92 -8.47 -5.10
C ALA A 18 2.33 -7.77 -3.87
N LYS A 19 2.48 -8.38 -2.68
CA LYS A 19 1.95 -7.85 -1.42
C LYS A 19 2.99 -7.01 -0.69
N TRP A 20 2.83 -5.71 -0.70
CA TRP A 20 3.73 -4.80 0.00
C TRP A 20 3.00 -4.19 1.21
N GLN A 21 3.76 -3.67 2.17
CA GLN A 21 3.21 -3.08 3.38
C GLN A 21 3.53 -1.59 3.44
N LEU A 22 2.51 -0.76 3.63
CA LEU A 22 2.68 0.67 3.84
C LEU A 22 3.32 0.89 5.20
N SER A 23 4.54 1.44 5.22
CA SER A 23 5.21 1.81 6.46
C SER A 23 4.71 3.17 6.95
N LYS A 24 4.85 4.19 6.12
CA LYS A 24 4.52 5.58 6.46
C LYS A 24 4.35 6.42 5.20
N ILE A 25 3.53 7.46 5.29
CA ILE A 25 3.53 8.56 4.34
C ILE A 25 4.13 9.79 5.02
N ASP A 26 5.12 10.39 4.38
CA ASP A 26 5.91 11.50 4.90
C ASP A 26 5.88 12.66 3.90
N GLY A 27 4.85 13.49 4.03
CA GLY A 27 4.57 14.56 3.08
C GLY A 27 4.34 14.02 1.66
N LYS A 28 5.36 14.13 0.81
CA LYS A 28 5.31 13.71 -0.60
C LYS A 28 5.95 12.34 -0.87
N LEU A 29 6.35 11.60 0.16
CA LEU A 29 6.97 10.28 -0.01
C LEU A 29 6.13 9.20 0.66
N VAL A 30 5.92 8.11 -0.06
CA VAL A 30 5.29 6.88 0.42
C VAL A 30 6.39 5.86 0.66
N LYS A 31 6.47 5.36 1.89
CA LYS A 31 7.47 4.41 2.36
C LYS A 31 6.80 3.04 2.52
N ILE A 32 7.35 2.02 1.88
CA ILE A 32 6.75 0.69 1.78
C ILE A 32 7.80 -0.40 1.99
N PHE A 33 7.38 -1.55 2.49
CA PHE A 33 8.19 -2.76 2.55
C PHE A 33 7.65 -3.78 1.55
N ASP A 34 8.54 -4.42 0.80
CA ASP A 34 8.13 -5.58 0.00
C ASP A 34 8.04 -6.87 0.84
N GLU A 35 7.63 -7.96 0.20
CA GLU A 35 7.44 -9.28 0.85
C GLU A 35 8.72 -9.84 1.48
N ASN A 36 9.88 -9.38 1.04
CA ASN A 36 11.18 -9.79 1.59
C ASN A 36 11.64 -8.86 2.73
N GLY A 37 10.82 -7.89 3.13
CA GLY A 37 11.20 -6.86 4.10
C GLY A 37 12.13 -5.79 3.54
N THR A 38 12.28 -5.70 2.22
CA THR A 38 13.11 -4.66 1.60
C THR A 38 12.37 -3.33 1.64
N TYR A 39 13.00 -2.33 2.25
CA TYR A 39 12.48 -0.98 2.29
C TYR A 39 12.56 -0.32 0.90
N LYS A 40 11.46 0.29 0.48
CA LYS A 40 11.33 1.06 -0.75
C LYS A 40 10.59 2.36 -0.47
N GLN A 41 10.78 3.35 -1.34
CA GLN A 41 10.06 4.60 -1.29
C GLN A 41 9.74 5.12 -2.68
N MET A 42 8.62 5.82 -2.81
CA MET A 42 8.22 6.48 -4.06
C MET A 42 7.49 7.80 -3.79
N PRO A 43 7.43 8.70 -4.78
CA PRO A 43 6.61 9.90 -4.69
C PRO A 43 5.14 9.54 -4.45
N TYR A 44 4.48 10.33 -3.61
CA TYR A 44 3.05 10.19 -3.32
C TYR A 44 2.21 10.30 -4.58
N ASP A 45 2.54 11.26 -5.46
CA ASP A 45 1.81 11.46 -6.72
C ASP A 45 1.88 10.21 -7.62
N ASN A 46 3.07 9.59 -7.73
CA ASN A 46 3.23 8.33 -8.46
C ASN A 46 2.41 7.19 -7.83
N PHE A 47 2.40 7.12 -6.50
CA PHE A 47 1.62 6.10 -5.79
C PHE A 47 0.12 6.27 -6.03
N MET A 48 -0.37 7.51 -5.97
CA MET A 48 -1.77 7.83 -6.25
C MET A 48 -2.15 7.49 -7.69
N GLU A 49 -1.28 7.79 -8.65
CA GLU A 49 -1.49 7.42 -10.05
C GLU A 49 -1.61 5.90 -10.23
N LEU A 50 -0.81 5.11 -9.50
CA LEU A 50 -0.90 3.65 -9.53
C LEU A 50 -2.25 3.15 -8.98
N LEU A 51 -2.75 3.77 -7.90
CA LEU A 51 -4.07 3.46 -7.35
C LEU A 51 -5.19 3.82 -8.34
N GLU A 52 -5.15 5.03 -8.89
CA GLU A 52 -6.16 5.54 -9.83
C GLU A 52 -6.24 4.71 -11.11
N LYS A 53 -5.10 4.21 -11.59
CA LYS A 53 -5.02 3.36 -12.79
C LYS A 53 -5.28 1.88 -12.51
N GLY A 54 -5.51 1.47 -11.26
CA GLY A 54 -5.75 0.08 -10.88
C GLY A 54 -4.49 -0.81 -10.89
N PHE A 55 -3.30 -0.22 -10.93
CA PHE A 55 -2.03 -0.93 -10.78
C PHE A 55 -1.69 -1.22 -9.32
N ALA A 56 -2.37 -0.57 -8.38
CA ALA A 56 -2.26 -0.85 -6.96
C ALA A 56 -3.62 -0.78 -6.28
N GLU A 57 -3.79 -1.58 -5.23
CA GLU A 57 -4.98 -1.59 -4.38
C GLU A 57 -4.56 -1.63 -2.90
N ILE A 58 -5.31 -0.95 -2.03
CA ILE A 58 -5.00 -0.89 -0.60
C ILE A 58 -6.04 -1.68 0.16
N TYR A 59 -5.57 -2.71 0.83
CA TYR A 59 -6.35 -3.53 1.74
C TYR A 59 -6.17 -2.97 3.14
N LYS A 60 -7.23 -2.35 3.64
CA LYS A 60 -7.42 -2.08 5.05
C LYS A 60 -8.00 -3.35 5.63
N ASP A 61 -7.31 -3.98 6.59
CA ASP A 61 -7.98 -4.90 7.50
C ASP A 61 -9.04 -4.08 8.21
N THR A 62 -10.26 -4.12 7.65
CA THR A 62 -11.42 -3.51 8.27
C THR A 62 -11.73 -4.44 9.42
N GLU A 63 -11.53 -3.91 10.62
CA GLU A 63 -11.94 -4.41 11.92
C GLU A 63 -12.62 -5.78 11.90
N ILE A 64 -11.97 -6.74 12.56
CA ILE A 64 -12.70 -7.80 13.26
C ILE A 64 -13.67 -7.04 14.19
N GLU A 65 -14.89 -6.79 13.71
CA GLU A 65 -15.98 -6.40 14.58
C GLU A 65 -16.16 -7.56 15.56
N ASP A 66 -15.80 -7.23 16.79
CA ASP A 66 -16.08 -7.92 18.03
C ASP A 66 -17.55 -8.41 18.03
N MET A 67 -17.79 -9.62 17.50
CA MET A 67 -19.04 -10.34 17.74
C MET A 67 -18.85 -11.11 19.04
N GLY A 68 -19.32 -10.50 20.12
CA GLY A 68 -19.28 -11.03 21.49
C GLY A 68 -20.22 -12.19 21.78
#